data_AF-A0A3B8X7U7-F1
#
_entry.id   AF-A0A3B8X7U7-F1
#
_cell.length_a   1.000
_cell.length_b   1.000
_cell.length_c   1.000
_cell.angle_alpha   90.00
_cell.angle_beta   90.00
_cell.angle_gamma   90.00
#
_symmetry.space_group_name_H-M   'P 1'
#
loop_
_entity.id
_entity.type
_entity.pdbx_description
1 polymer ?
#
loop_
_entity_poly.entity_id
_entity_poly.type
_entity_poly.pdbx_seq_one_letter_code
_entity_poly.pdbx_strand_id
1 'polypeptide(L)'
;MTLPLDLNTLNARGRWPPPDGPRVAIVGSRRPSPYGEAVAEQLAADLARAGVVVVSGLALGCDAAAHRGALVGGGVTVAVMGTGVDIVYPAAHFRLAEEIIAAGGALVSQFPNGTSPRRQNFPARNVTLAALSDVVVVVEAVQGSGALITAEAALDLHKEVMAVPGSIFSPLSVGTHALIRDGAGLVQNARDVLAALGVGREVLDDPLGAPKRLGFGLPKERDGILLHLSDVLAVSTAELARKLHLPVAEVLGRLTSLELDGAVRRHGAGYVRALRNGKERA
;
A
#
# COMPACT_ATOMS: atom_id res chain seq x y z
N MET A 1 -25.73 -7.62 19.37
CA MET A 1 -24.70 -7.16 20.32
C MET A 1 -23.70 -8.28 20.50
N THR A 2 -22.71 -8.35 19.60
CA THR A 2 -21.63 -9.33 19.66
C THR A 2 -20.75 -8.98 20.85
N LEU A 3 -20.45 -9.96 21.72
CA LEU A 3 -19.48 -9.79 22.80
C LEU A 3 -18.17 -9.22 22.20
N PRO A 4 -17.48 -8.29 22.90
CA PRO A 4 -16.20 -7.77 22.40
C PRO A 4 -15.24 -8.95 22.22
N LEU A 5 -14.69 -9.05 21.00
CA LEU A 5 -13.74 -10.09 20.65
C LEU A 5 -12.51 -9.96 21.57
N ASP A 6 -12.23 -10.96 22.39
CA ASP A 6 -10.99 -10.97 23.17
C ASP A 6 -9.82 -11.29 22.25
N LEU A 7 -9.06 -10.25 21.89
CA LEU A 7 -7.93 -10.34 20.97
C LEU A 7 -6.79 -11.22 21.50
N ASN A 8 -6.77 -11.52 22.80
CA ASN A 8 -5.80 -12.44 23.42
C ASN A 8 -6.16 -13.91 23.18
N THR A 9 -7.38 -14.22 22.73
CA THR A 9 -7.86 -15.59 22.49
C THR A 9 -7.73 -16.04 21.04
N LEU A 10 -7.11 -15.23 20.18
CA LEU A 10 -6.92 -15.57 18.77
C LEU A 10 -5.97 -16.77 18.63
N ASN A 11 -6.34 -17.70 17.75
CA ASN A 11 -5.41 -18.73 17.30
C ASN A 11 -4.29 -18.06 16.52
N ALA A 12 -3.04 -18.45 16.77
CA ALA A 12 -1.88 -17.83 16.14
C ALA A 12 -0.87 -18.86 15.64
N ARG A 13 -0.21 -18.53 14.53
CA ARG A 13 0.98 -19.22 14.02
C ARG A 13 2.07 -18.17 13.78
N GLY A 14 3.19 -18.28 14.49
CA GLY A 14 4.25 -17.27 14.54
C GLY A 14 4.34 -16.61 15.92
N ARG A 15 4.94 -15.41 15.99
CA ARG A 15 5.14 -14.69 17.25
C ARG A 15 3.92 -13.81 17.57
N TRP A 16 3.11 -14.27 18.52
CA TRP A 16 1.92 -13.57 19.00
C TRP A 16 1.91 -13.51 20.53
N PRO A 17 1.59 -12.37 21.17
CA PRO A 17 1.27 -11.06 20.57
C PRO A 17 2.46 -10.44 19.80
N PRO A 18 2.22 -9.50 18.87
CA PRO A 18 3.29 -8.80 18.16
C PRO A 18 4.01 -7.86 19.15
N PRO A 19 5.16 -7.26 18.78
CA PRO A 19 5.83 -6.27 19.63
C PRO A 19 4.88 -5.14 20.04
N ASP A 20 5.07 -4.62 21.25
CA ASP A 20 4.33 -3.46 21.73
C ASP A 20 4.56 -2.26 20.80
N GLY A 21 3.49 -1.54 20.48
CA GLY A 21 3.57 -0.38 19.61
C GLY A 21 2.29 -0.13 18.82
N PRO A 22 2.29 0.94 18.02
CA PRO A 22 1.18 1.29 17.14
C PRO A 22 1.01 0.24 16.04
N ARG A 23 -0.25 -0.01 15.67
CA ARG A 23 -0.64 -0.96 14.63
C ARG A 23 -1.47 -0.25 13.57
N VAL A 24 -1.16 -0.51 12.31
CA VAL A 24 -1.90 0.06 11.17
C VAL A 24 -2.44 -1.05 10.28
N ALA A 25 -3.74 -1.02 9.99
CA ALA A 25 -4.29 -1.84 8.94
C ALA A 25 -4.04 -1.18 7.58
N ILE A 26 -3.48 -1.91 6.62
CA ILE A 26 -3.42 -1.47 5.22
C ILE A 26 -4.21 -2.47 4.40
N VAL A 27 -5.29 -2.00 3.79
CA VAL A 27 -6.24 -2.81 3.02
C VAL A 27 -6.56 -2.16 1.68
N GLY A 28 -7.06 -2.95 0.73
CA GLY A 28 -7.51 -2.41 -0.55
C GLY A 28 -7.96 -3.45 -1.55
N SER A 29 -7.92 -3.08 -2.83
CA SER A 29 -8.36 -3.91 -3.93
C SER A 29 -7.57 -5.21 -4.00
N ARG A 30 -8.27 -6.31 -4.31
CA ARG A 30 -7.66 -7.60 -4.64
C ARG A 30 -7.01 -7.62 -6.02
N ARG A 31 -7.30 -6.62 -6.84
CA ARG A 31 -6.73 -6.36 -8.16
C ARG A 31 -6.41 -4.87 -8.26
N PRO A 32 -5.38 -4.40 -7.53
CA PRO A 32 -5.03 -2.99 -7.54
C PRO A 32 -4.45 -2.60 -8.89
N SER A 33 -4.41 -1.30 -9.15
CA SER A 33 -3.58 -0.74 -10.20
C SER A 33 -2.10 -0.87 -9.82
N PRO A 34 -1.15 -0.72 -10.78
CA PRO A 34 0.27 -0.61 -10.44
C PRO A 34 0.57 0.51 -9.43
N TYR A 35 -0.21 1.59 -9.48
CA TYR A 35 -0.15 2.67 -8.49
C TYR A 35 -0.57 2.17 -7.10
N GLY A 36 -1.74 1.52 -6.98
CA GLY A 36 -2.23 1.03 -5.70
C GLY A 36 -1.34 -0.04 -5.07
N GLU A 37 -0.74 -0.92 -5.88
CA GLU A 37 0.24 -1.90 -5.40
C GLU A 37 1.51 -1.21 -4.87
N ALA A 38 2.07 -0.28 -5.64
CA ALA A 38 3.26 0.47 -5.23
C ALA A 38 3.02 1.32 -3.97
N VAL A 39 1.86 1.97 -3.86
CA VAL A 39 1.52 2.75 -2.67
C VAL A 39 1.36 1.87 -1.44
N ALA A 40 0.66 0.74 -1.53
CA ALA A 40 0.48 -0.17 -0.41
C ALA A 40 1.83 -0.72 0.10
N GLU A 41 2.72 -1.09 -0.83
CA GLU A 41 4.06 -1.59 -0.50
C GLU A 41 4.95 -0.51 0.12
N GLN A 42 5.02 0.68 -0.51
CA GLN A 42 5.85 1.78 -0.02
C GLN A 42 5.38 2.28 1.35
N LEU A 43 4.06 2.47 1.51
CA LEU A 43 3.47 2.95 2.77
C LEU A 43 3.76 1.97 3.91
N ALA A 44 3.59 0.67 3.67
CA ALA A 44 3.89 -0.35 4.66
C ALA A 44 5.38 -0.41 5.01
N ALA A 45 6.28 -0.26 4.04
CA ALA A 45 7.72 -0.24 4.27
C ALA A 45 8.15 0.94 5.14
N ASP A 46 7.62 2.13 4.86
CA ASP A 46 7.95 3.34 5.62
C ASP A 46 7.39 3.30 7.05
N LEU A 47 6.17 2.78 7.23
CA LEU A 47 5.57 2.60 8.55
C LEU A 47 6.31 1.53 9.37
N ALA A 48 6.69 0.43 8.75
CA ALA A 48 7.50 -0.61 9.38
C ALA A 48 8.86 -0.08 9.88
N ARG A 49 9.55 0.76 9.08
CA ARG A 49 10.81 1.42 9.50
C ARG A 49 10.62 2.36 10.68
N ALA A 50 9.42 2.92 10.83
CA ALA A 50 9.05 3.74 11.98
C ALA A 50 8.60 2.92 13.21
N GLY A 51 8.72 1.58 13.16
CA GLY A 51 8.35 0.69 14.24
C GLY A 51 6.85 0.40 14.34
N VAL A 52 6.07 0.75 13.31
CA VAL A 52 4.63 0.45 13.27
C VAL A 52 4.42 -0.98 12.78
N VAL A 53 3.58 -1.73 13.50
CA VAL A 53 3.18 -3.08 13.08
C VAL A 53 2.13 -2.98 11.98
N VAL A 54 2.40 -3.58 10.82
CA VAL A 54 1.45 -3.60 9.71
C VAL A 54 0.51 -4.79 9.85
N VAL A 55 -0.79 -4.53 9.90
CA VAL A 55 -1.84 -5.55 9.94
C VAL A 55 -2.51 -5.61 8.57
N SER A 56 -2.69 -6.81 8.02
CA SER A 56 -3.49 -6.97 6.79
C SER A 56 -4.09 -8.38 6.69
N GLY A 57 -4.84 -8.66 5.64
CA GLY A 57 -5.65 -9.87 5.53
C GLY A 57 -5.07 -11.02 4.72
N LEU A 58 -3.82 -10.90 4.26
CA LEU A 58 -3.17 -11.83 3.32
C LEU A 58 -3.93 -12.06 2.01
N ALA A 59 -4.91 -11.23 1.66
CA ALA A 59 -5.61 -11.34 0.39
C ALA A 59 -4.68 -10.99 -0.79
N LEU A 60 -5.11 -11.31 -2.02
CA LEU A 60 -4.47 -10.78 -3.24
C LEU A 60 -4.43 -9.24 -3.22
N GLY A 61 -3.52 -8.66 -4.01
CA GLY A 61 -3.47 -7.22 -4.22
C GLY A 61 -2.87 -6.45 -3.05
N CYS A 62 -3.56 -5.38 -2.61
CA CYS A 62 -3.05 -4.43 -1.62
C CYS A 62 -2.61 -5.11 -0.32
N ASP A 63 -3.34 -6.12 0.17
CA ASP A 63 -2.99 -6.83 1.41
C ASP A 63 -1.60 -7.50 1.30
N ALA A 64 -1.34 -8.19 0.20
CA ALA A 64 -0.06 -8.84 -0.04
C ALA A 64 1.08 -7.84 -0.26
N ALA A 65 0.79 -6.73 -0.95
CA ALA A 65 1.74 -5.64 -1.15
C ALA A 65 2.12 -4.99 0.18
N ALA A 66 1.15 -4.78 1.08
CA ALA A 66 1.40 -4.25 2.42
C ALA A 66 2.30 -5.19 3.25
N HIS A 67 2.02 -6.50 3.25
CA HIS A 67 2.88 -7.46 3.94
C HIS A 67 4.31 -7.47 3.38
N ARG A 68 4.47 -7.48 2.04
CA ARG A 68 5.80 -7.38 1.41
C ARG A 68 6.52 -6.10 1.78
N GLY A 69 5.81 -4.97 1.74
CA GLY A 69 6.34 -3.68 2.13
C GLY A 69 6.86 -3.68 3.56
N ALA A 70 6.07 -4.20 4.50
CA ALA A 70 6.47 -4.30 5.90
C ALA A 70 7.74 -5.17 6.09
N LEU A 71 7.83 -6.30 5.39
CA LEU A 71 9.02 -7.17 5.38
C LEU A 71 10.25 -6.46 4.81
N VAL A 72 10.10 -5.75 3.68
CA VAL A 72 11.17 -4.93 3.07
C VAL A 72 11.59 -3.78 3.99
N GLY A 73 10.66 -3.24 4.77
CA GLY A 73 10.94 -2.25 5.81
C GLY A 73 11.69 -2.81 7.02
N GLY A 74 11.87 -4.14 7.11
CA GLY A 74 12.50 -4.81 8.25
C GLY A 74 11.63 -4.82 9.51
N GLY A 75 10.33 -4.55 9.39
CA GLY A 75 9.41 -4.51 10.52
C GLY A 75 8.56 -5.78 10.65
N VAL A 76 7.63 -5.75 11.60
CA VAL A 76 6.72 -6.86 11.89
C VAL A 76 5.38 -6.65 11.19
N THR A 77 4.83 -7.72 10.64
CA THR A 77 3.48 -7.72 10.06
C THR A 77 2.64 -8.88 10.57
N VAL A 78 1.33 -8.64 10.69
CA VAL A 78 0.34 -9.60 11.18
C VAL A 78 -0.72 -9.84 10.11
N ALA A 79 -0.88 -11.10 9.71
CA ALA A 79 -1.89 -11.53 8.76
C ALA A 79 -3.15 -12.05 9.47
N VAL A 80 -4.29 -11.40 9.27
CA VAL A 80 -5.58 -11.79 9.86
C VAL A 80 -6.34 -12.70 8.89
N MET A 81 -6.50 -13.95 9.28
CA MET A 81 -6.94 -15.04 8.42
C MET A 81 -8.47 -15.19 8.43
N GLY A 82 -9.04 -15.47 7.25
CA GLY A 82 -10.45 -15.87 7.10
C GLY A 82 -10.68 -17.39 7.23
N THR A 83 -9.63 -18.10 7.64
CA THR A 83 -9.46 -19.54 7.75
C THR A 83 -8.86 -19.88 9.11
N GLY A 84 -8.70 -21.16 9.44
CA GLY A 84 -7.79 -21.56 10.51
C GLY A 84 -6.35 -21.15 10.16
N VAL A 85 -5.50 -20.90 11.17
CA VAL A 85 -4.09 -20.49 10.94
C VAL A 85 -3.23 -21.58 10.28
N ASP A 86 -3.74 -22.81 10.25
CA ASP A 86 -3.18 -23.98 9.56
C ASP A 86 -3.51 -24.03 8.06
N ILE A 87 -4.42 -23.18 7.57
CA ILE A 87 -4.85 -23.15 6.15
C ILE A 87 -4.58 -21.76 5.56
N VAL A 88 -3.50 -21.65 4.77
CA VAL A 88 -3.18 -20.40 4.04
C VAL A 88 -4.09 -20.24 2.83
N TYR A 89 -4.81 -19.12 2.78
CA TYR A 89 -5.65 -18.75 1.64
C TYR A 89 -5.46 -17.28 1.25
N PRO A 90 -5.22 -16.96 -0.04
CA PRO A 90 -5.08 -17.88 -1.16
C PRO A 90 -3.79 -18.71 -1.08
N ALA A 91 -3.81 -19.94 -1.61
CA ALA A 91 -2.66 -20.86 -1.56
C ALA A 91 -1.38 -20.27 -2.19
N ALA A 92 -1.53 -19.35 -3.17
CA ALA A 92 -0.42 -18.63 -3.79
C ALA A 92 0.42 -17.81 -2.77
N HIS A 93 -0.15 -17.43 -1.63
CA HIS A 93 0.53 -16.66 -0.59
C HIS A 93 1.17 -17.53 0.50
N PHE A 94 1.31 -18.84 0.28
CA PHE A 94 1.99 -19.72 1.23
C PHE A 94 3.41 -19.22 1.55
N ARG A 95 4.21 -18.86 0.53
CA ARG A 95 5.57 -18.35 0.75
C ARG A 95 5.58 -17.05 1.56
N LEU A 96 4.70 -16.11 1.21
CA LEU A 96 4.56 -14.85 1.93
C LEU A 96 4.17 -15.10 3.40
N ALA A 97 3.27 -16.05 3.66
CA ALA A 97 2.88 -16.41 5.03
C ALA A 97 4.07 -16.95 5.85
N GLU A 98 4.92 -17.79 5.25
CA GLU A 98 6.14 -18.28 5.91
C GLU A 98 7.17 -17.16 6.12
N GLU A 99 7.31 -16.23 5.17
CA GLU A 99 8.18 -15.05 5.31
C GLU A 99 7.73 -14.14 6.46
N ILE A 100 6.42 -13.93 6.61
CA ILE A 100 5.83 -13.19 7.74
C ILE A 100 6.24 -13.82 9.08
N ILE A 101 6.11 -15.14 9.21
CA ILE A 101 6.47 -15.86 10.43
C ILE A 101 7.98 -15.79 10.68
N ALA A 102 8.79 -16.00 9.64
CA ALA A 102 10.25 -15.98 9.73
C ALA A 102 10.80 -14.61 10.15
N ALA A 103 10.14 -13.52 9.75
CA ALA A 103 10.48 -12.16 10.14
C ALA A 103 10.00 -11.77 11.56
N GLY A 104 9.44 -12.71 12.32
CA GLY A 104 8.94 -12.46 13.68
C GLY A 104 7.53 -11.90 13.74
N GLY A 105 6.76 -11.99 12.64
CA GLY A 105 5.33 -11.73 12.60
C GLY A 105 4.46 -12.95 12.91
N ALA A 106 3.18 -12.84 12.62
CA ALA A 106 2.21 -13.90 12.90
C ALA A 106 1.04 -13.94 11.91
N LEU A 107 0.51 -15.14 11.70
CA LEU A 107 -0.84 -15.36 11.19
C LEU A 107 -1.78 -15.51 12.39
N VAL A 108 -2.90 -14.81 12.39
CA VAL A 108 -3.89 -14.87 13.48
C VAL A 108 -5.29 -15.14 12.94
N SER A 109 -6.10 -15.85 13.72
CA SER A 109 -7.47 -16.17 13.36
C SER A 109 -8.39 -16.32 14.55
N GLN A 110 -9.60 -15.79 14.41
CA GLN A 110 -10.71 -16.08 15.32
C GLN A 110 -11.33 -17.47 15.09
N PHE A 111 -10.96 -18.15 13.99
CA PHE A 111 -11.52 -19.43 13.60
C PHE A 111 -10.62 -20.59 14.07
N PRO A 112 -11.20 -21.73 14.47
CA PRO A 112 -10.42 -22.89 14.88
C PRO A 112 -9.64 -23.50 13.70
N ASN A 113 -8.59 -24.27 14.01
CA ASN A 113 -7.83 -25.02 13.02
C ASN A 113 -8.74 -25.91 12.16
N GLY A 114 -8.39 -26.07 10.89
CA GLY A 114 -9.20 -26.79 9.90
C GLY A 114 -10.31 -25.96 9.26
N THR A 115 -10.55 -24.72 9.69
CA THR A 115 -11.59 -23.86 9.09
C THR A 115 -11.23 -23.46 7.65
N SER A 116 -11.99 -23.97 6.69
CA SER A 116 -11.82 -23.70 5.25
C SER A 116 -12.23 -22.27 4.84
N PRO A 117 -11.73 -21.74 3.70
CA PRO A 117 -12.03 -20.37 3.25
C PRO A 117 -13.47 -20.23 2.74
N ARG A 118 -14.38 -19.85 3.63
CA ARG A 118 -15.80 -19.60 3.29
C ARG A 118 -16.04 -18.11 3.11
N ARG A 119 -16.87 -17.73 2.11
CA ARG A 119 -17.18 -16.33 1.80
C ARG A 119 -17.70 -15.56 3.02
N GLN A 120 -18.47 -16.21 3.88
CA GLN A 120 -19.06 -15.61 5.09
C GLN A 120 -18.01 -15.29 6.17
N ASN A 121 -16.84 -15.92 6.14
CA ASN A 121 -15.80 -15.69 7.14
C ASN A 121 -15.07 -14.36 6.94
N PHE A 122 -14.96 -13.88 5.68
CA PHE A 122 -14.14 -12.71 5.37
C PHE A 122 -14.68 -11.39 5.97
N PRO A 123 -16.00 -11.12 5.99
CA PRO A 123 -16.53 -9.97 6.73
C PRO A 123 -16.21 -10.02 8.22
N ALA A 124 -16.39 -11.18 8.87
CA ALA A 124 -16.06 -11.34 10.29
C ALA A 124 -14.55 -11.14 10.55
N ARG A 125 -13.69 -11.69 9.67
CA ARG A 125 -12.25 -11.45 9.70
C ARG A 125 -11.90 -9.96 9.59
N ASN A 126 -12.62 -9.19 8.78
CA ASN A 126 -12.36 -7.76 8.61
C ASN A 126 -12.65 -6.96 9.88
N VAL A 127 -13.65 -7.36 10.66
CA VAL A 127 -13.91 -6.79 11.99
C VAL A 127 -12.73 -7.06 12.93
N THR A 128 -12.22 -8.29 12.95
CA THR A 128 -11.02 -8.64 13.75
C THR A 128 -9.80 -7.84 13.31
N LEU A 129 -9.60 -7.66 12.01
CA LEU A 129 -8.52 -6.86 11.45
C LEU A 129 -8.61 -5.39 11.89
N ALA A 130 -9.80 -4.79 11.80
CA ALA A 130 -10.05 -3.45 12.31
C ALA A 130 -9.84 -3.37 13.83
N ALA A 131 -10.32 -4.36 14.59
CA ALA A 131 -10.15 -4.44 16.05
C ALA A 131 -8.68 -4.54 16.48
N LEU A 132 -7.82 -5.17 15.67
CA LEU A 132 -6.39 -5.30 15.92
C LEU A 132 -5.55 -4.05 15.59
N SER A 133 -6.10 -3.09 14.87
CA SER A 133 -5.36 -1.94 14.34
C SER A 133 -5.75 -0.66 15.06
N ASP A 134 -4.87 0.32 15.21
CA ASP A 134 -5.19 1.61 15.83
C ASP A 134 -5.69 2.61 14.77
N VAL A 135 -5.21 2.47 13.52
CA VAL A 135 -5.65 3.21 12.32
C VAL A 135 -5.90 2.23 11.18
N VAL A 136 -6.90 2.49 10.31
CA VAL A 136 -7.13 1.73 9.07
C VAL A 136 -6.92 2.61 7.84
N VAL A 137 -6.05 2.17 6.93
CA VAL A 137 -5.75 2.84 5.66
C VAL A 137 -6.31 2.02 4.49
N VAL A 138 -7.14 2.66 3.67
CA VAL A 138 -7.68 2.08 2.43
C VAL A 138 -6.93 2.65 1.22
N VAL A 139 -6.22 1.80 0.48
CA VAL A 139 -5.36 2.23 -0.64
C VAL A 139 -6.12 2.38 -1.95
N GLU A 140 -6.89 1.37 -2.34
CA GLU A 140 -7.78 1.40 -3.50
C GLU A 140 -9.02 0.58 -3.19
N ALA A 141 -10.19 1.08 -3.56
CA ALA A 141 -11.46 0.41 -3.31
C ALA A 141 -12.49 0.80 -4.38
N VAL A 142 -13.09 -0.20 -5.01
CA VAL A 142 -14.37 0.00 -5.72
C VAL A 142 -15.50 0.13 -4.70
N GLN A 143 -16.62 0.72 -5.12
CA GLN A 143 -17.84 0.75 -4.31
C GLN A 143 -18.29 -0.69 -3.96
N GLY A 144 -18.70 -0.91 -2.71
CA GLY A 144 -19.10 -2.23 -2.20
C GLY A 144 -17.94 -3.24 -2.05
N SER A 145 -16.68 -2.80 -2.14
CA SER A 145 -15.54 -3.70 -1.97
C SER A 145 -15.37 -4.17 -0.51
N GLY A 146 -14.76 -5.33 -0.32
CA GLY A 146 -14.48 -5.86 1.02
C GLY A 146 -13.54 -4.98 1.86
N ALA A 147 -12.75 -4.11 1.24
CA ALA A 147 -11.93 -3.14 1.97
C ALA A 147 -12.78 -2.07 2.66
N LEU A 148 -13.92 -1.68 2.06
CA LEU A 148 -14.87 -0.75 2.67
C LEU A 148 -15.58 -1.36 3.88
N ILE A 149 -15.83 -2.67 3.88
CA ILE A 149 -16.34 -3.38 5.07
C ILE A 149 -15.38 -3.25 6.25
N THR A 150 -14.06 -3.32 6.00
CA THR A 150 -13.06 -3.08 7.05
C THR A 150 -13.09 -1.63 7.56
N ALA A 151 -13.25 -0.66 6.65
CA ALA A 151 -13.38 0.75 7.02
C ALA A 151 -14.64 1.00 7.86
N GLU A 152 -15.78 0.45 7.46
CA GLU A 152 -17.03 0.50 8.23
C GLU A 152 -16.84 -0.10 9.63
N ALA A 153 -16.23 -1.29 9.73
CA ALA A 153 -15.95 -1.92 11.02
C ALA A 153 -15.01 -1.08 11.91
N ALA A 154 -14.07 -0.35 11.32
CA ALA A 154 -13.19 0.55 12.07
C ALA A 154 -13.96 1.76 12.62
N LEU A 155 -14.86 2.36 11.83
CA LEU A 155 -15.73 3.45 12.27
C LEU A 155 -16.66 3.01 13.40
N ASP A 156 -17.25 1.82 13.30
CA ASP A 156 -18.08 1.22 14.36
C ASP A 156 -17.31 1.01 15.67
N LEU A 157 -15.99 0.81 15.57
CA LEU A 157 -15.07 0.67 16.71
C LEU A 157 -14.47 2.01 17.16
N HIS A 158 -14.95 3.14 16.62
CA HIS A 158 -14.44 4.48 16.87
C HIS A 158 -12.94 4.65 16.60
N LYS A 159 -12.47 4.02 15.52
CA LYS A 159 -11.09 4.10 15.06
C LYS A 159 -10.96 5.01 13.86
N GLU A 160 -9.79 5.62 13.73
CA GLU A 160 -9.49 6.49 12.61
C GLU A 160 -9.41 5.69 11.31
N VAL A 161 -10.15 6.17 10.31
CA VAL A 161 -10.09 5.64 8.94
C VAL A 161 -9.45 6.69 8.06
N MET A 162 -8.49 6.24 7.26
CA MET A 162 -7.79 7.07 6.30
C MET A 162 -7.82 6.42 4.92
N ALA A 163 -7.67 7.21 3.87
CA ALA A 163 -7.74 6.71 2.50
C ALA A 163 -6.76 7.43 1.57
N VAL A 164 -6.21 6.67 0.63
CA VAL A 164 -5.29 7.17 -0.39
C VAL A 164 -6.10 7.80 -1.53
N PRO A 165 -5.82 9.05 -1.93
CA PRO A 165 -6.47 9.66 -3.09
C PRO A 165 -5.95 9.01 -4.37
N GLY A 166 -6.82 8.85 -5.36
CA GLY A 166 -6.43 8.41 -6.70
C GLY A 166 -7.06 9.23 -7.81
N SER A 167 -6.86 8.79 -9.05
CA SER A 167 -7.44 9.44 -10.23
C SER A 167 -8.97 9.40 -10.19
N ILE A 168 -9.63 10.53 -10.44
CA ILE A 168 -11.09 10.62 -10.57
C ILE A 168 -11.64 9.80 -11.76
N PHE A 169 -10.77 9.39 -12.69
CA PHE A 169 -11.13 8.51 -13.81
C PHE A 169 -10.95 7.02 -13.49
N SER A 170 -10.41 6.68 -12.31
CA SER A 170 -10.20 5.31 -11.88
C SER A 170 -11.40 4.80 -11.08
N PRO A 171 -12.06 3.71 -11.50
CA PRO A 171 -13.09 3.06 -10.69
C PRO A 171 -12.57 2.56 -9.34
N LEU A 172 -11.26 2.28 -9.24
CA LEU A 172 -10.60 1.85 -8.00
C LEU A 172 -10.44 2.97 -6.97
N SER A 173 -10.70 4.22 -7.35
CA SER A 173 -10.62 5.38 -6.45
C SER A 173 -11.99 5.83 -5.93
N VAL A 174 -13.10 5.29 -6.46
CA VAL A 174 -14.45 5.71 -6.06
C VAL A 174 -14.71 5.49 -4.57
N GLY A 175 -14.29 4.34 -4.04
CA GLY A 175 -14.45 4.03 -2.61
C GLY A 175 -13.58 4.91 -1.72
N THR A 176 -12.32 5.14 -2.10
CA THR A 176 -11.42 5.99 -1.31
C THR A 176 -11.83 7.46 -1.35
N HIS A 177 -12.31 7.97 -2.49
CA HIS A 177 -12.88 9.31 -2.60
C HIS A 177 -14.14 9.48 -1.76
N ALA A 178 -15.02 8.47 -1.72
CA ALA A 178 -16.20 8.49 -0.87
C ALA A 178 -15.81 8.57 0.62
N LEU A 179 -14.86 7.74 1.07
CA LEU A 179 -14.34 7.80 2.44
C LEU A 179 -13.79 9.19 2.77
N ILE A 180 -12.96 9.77 1.90
CA ILE A 180 -12.36 11.11 2.13
C ILE A 180 -13.45 12.18 2.21
N ARG A 181 -14.44 12.15 1.30
CA ARG A 181 -15.58 13.08 1.31
C ARG A 181 -16.37 12.97 2.62
N ASP A 182 -16.52 11.75 3.12
CA ASP A 182 -17.31 11.46 4.32
C ASP A 182 -16.51 11.66 5.62
N GLY A 183 -15.26 12.16 5.52
CA GLY A 183 -14.45 12.63 6.64
C GLY A 183 -13.22 11.81 6.98
N ALA A 184 -12.92 10.74 6.22
CA ALA A 184 -11.69 9.96 6.41
C ALA A 184 -10.44 10.80 6.14
N GLY A 185 -9.39 10.61 6.93
CA GLY A 185 -8.11 11.28 6.74
C GLY A 185 -7.49 10.97 5.36
N LEU A 186 -7.00 11.98 4.66
CA LEU A 186 -6.33 11.80 3.37
C LEU A 186 -4.88 11.34 3.60
N VAL A 187 -4.46 10.26 2.94
CA VAL A 187 -3.08 9.73 3.02
C VAL A 187 -2.30 10.04 1.75
N GLN A 188 -1.29 10.91 1.86
CA GLN A 188 -0.32 11.17 0.81
C GLN A 188 0.95 10.35 1.00
N ASN A 189 1.33 10.09 2.26
CA ASN A 189 2.53 9.33 2.63
C ASN A 189 2.44 8.81 4.08
N ALA A 190 3.48 8.11 4.55
CA ALA A 190 3.52 7.52 5.88
C ALA A 190 3.42 8.55 7.04
N ARG A 191 3.82 9.81 6.82
CA ARG A 191 3.74 10.84 7.87
C ARG A 191 2.31 11.14 8.28
N ASP A 192 1.37 11.12 7.33
CA ASP A 192 -0.04 11.37 7.60
C ASP A 192 -0.59 10.30 8.56
N VAL A 193 -0.22 9.04 8.32
CA VAL A 193 -0.61 7.90 9.15
C VAL A 193 0.08 7.94 10.52
N LEU A 194 1.37 8.30 10.59
CA LEU A 194 2.09 8.46 11.85
C LEU A 194 1.49 9.57 12.72
N ALA A 195 1.10 10.69 12.10
CA ALA A 195 0.40 11.77 12.78
C ALA A 195 -0.93 11.30 13.39
N ALA A 196 -1.71 10.50 12.64
CA ALA A 196 -2.95 9.90 13.14
C ALA A 196 -2.72 8.91 14.30
N LEU A 197 -1.63 8.16 14.26
CA LEU A 197 -1.22 7.25 15.35
C LEU A 197 -0.71 7.99 16.60
N GLY A 198 -0.52 9.31 16.54
CA GLY A 198 0.11 10.10 17.60
C GLY A 198 1.60 9.81 17.76
N VAL A 199 2.22 9.17 16.77
CA VAL A 199 3.61 8.74 16.75
C VAL A 199 4.41 9.73 15.90
N GLY A 200 5.51 10.27 16.42
CA GLY A 200 6.34 11.20 15.66
C GLY A 200 5.99 12.69 15.79
N ARG A 201 5.41 13.12 16.93
CA ARG A 201 5.29 14.56 17.26
C ARG A 201 6.63 15.32 17.27
N GLU A 202 7.76 14.62 17.38
CA GLU A 202 9.12 15.19 17.25
C GLU A 202 9.74 15.03 15.84
N VAL A 203 9.06 14.39 14.87
CA VAL A 203 9.64 14.02 13.56
C VAL A 203 9.10 14.88 12.40
N LEU A 204 8.13 15.76 12.64
CA LEU A 204 7.54 16.59 11.58
C LEU A 204 8.28 17.93 11.43
N ASP A 205 9.54 17.87 11.00
CA ASP A 205 10.16 19.00 10.31
C ASP A 205 9.41 19.24 8.99
N ASP A 206 8.71 20.38 8.94
CA ASP A 206 8.05 21.06 7.82
C ASP A 206 6.89 20.30 7.10
N PRO A 207 5.63 20.81 7.19
CA PRO A 207 4.47 20.26 6.46
C PRO A 207 4.58 20.33 4.92
N LEU A 208 5.60 21.01 4.37
CA LEU A 208 5.96 21.03 2.95
C LEU A 208 7.33 20.43 2.66
N GLY A 209 7.98 19.81 3.65
CA GLY A 209 9.27 19.17 3.49
C GLY A 209 9.17 18.00 2.53
N ALA A 210 9.56 18.23 1.27
CA ALA A 210 9.64 17.25 0.19
C ALA A 210 10.09 15.87 0.72
N PRO A 211 9.54 14.76 0.19
CA PRO A 211 9.94 13.42 0.62
C PRO A 211 11.47 13.38 0.73
N LYS A 212 11.97 13.08 1.95
CA LYS A 212 13.41 12.87 2.18
C LYS A 212 13.79 11.69 1.28
N ARG A 213 14.25 12.05 0.08
CA ARG A 213 14.63 11.22 -1.06
C ARG A 213 14.10 9.79 -0.95
N LEU A 214 13.00 9.48 -1.67
CA LEU A 214 12.90 8.13 -2.22
C LEU A 214 14.28 7.81 -2.79
N GLY A 215 14.86 6.71 -2.36
CA GLY A 215 16.13 6.18 -2.85
C GLY A 215 16.05 5.77 -4.31
N PHE A 216 15.48 6.61 -5.17
CA PHE A 216 16.02 6.77 -6.50
C PHE A 216 17.45 7.27 -6.31
N GLY A 217 18.37 6.32 -6.26
CA GLY A 217 19.47 6.41 -7.20
C GLY A 217 18.86 6.51 -8.60
N LEU A 218 18.33 7.69 -8.94
CA LEU A 218 18.51 8.18 -10.28
C LEU A 218 20.03 8.07 -10.45
N PRO A 219 20.53 7.34 -11.46
CA PRO A 219 21.85 7.63 -11.97
C PRO A 219 21.95 9.16 -12.05
N LYS A 220 23.14 9.73 -11.86
CA LYS A 220 23.37 11.16 -12.12
C LYS A 220 23.19 11.46 -13.62
N GLU A 221 22.08 11.09 -14.23
CA GLU A 221 21.55 11.63 -15.45
C GLU A 221 21.06 13.02 -15.12
N ARG A 222 22.03 13.93 -15.16
CA ARG A 222 21.86 15.25 -15.75
C ARG A 222 20.74 15.14 -16.80
N ASP A 223 19.58 15.79 -16.60
CA ASP A 223 18.73 16.33 -17.68
C ASP A 223 17.24 16.51 -17.37
N GLY A 224 16.70 16.03 -16.25
CA GLY A 224 15.37 16.43 -15.75
C GLY A 224 14.15 16.10 -16.63
N ILE A 225 14.33 15.54 -17.83
CA ILE A 225 13.27 15.27 -18.80
C ILE A 225 12.19 14.32 -18.27
N LEU A 226 12.58 13.34 -17.44
CA LEU A 226 11.65 12.42 -16.79
C LEU A 226 10.67 13.16 -15.88
N LEU A 227 11.06 14.26 -15.23
CA LEU A 227 10.17 15.04 -14.36
C LEU A 227 9.01 15.68 -15.11
N HIS A 228 9.15 15.90 -16.43
CA HIS A 228 8.14 16.50 -17.28
C HIS A 228 7.25 15.50 -18.01
N LEU A 229 7.53 14.19 -17.84
CA LEU A 229 6.73 13.12 -18.41
C LEU A 229 5.70 12.61 -17.39
N SER A 230 4.51 12.26 -17.89
CA SER A 230 3.46 11.58 -17.11
C SER A 230 3.56 10.07 -17.32
N ASP A 231 3.05 9.30 -16.36
CA ASP A 231 2.93 7.85 -16.47
C ASP A 231 1.68 7.44 -17.27
N VAL A 232 0.78 8.41 -17.51
CA VAL A 232 -0.55 8.20 -18.08
C VAL A 232 -0.74 8.96 -19.39
N LEU A 233 -0.34 10.25 -19.44
CA LEU A 233 -0.58 11.12 -20.59
C LEU A 233 0.67 11.27 -21.45
N ALA A 234 0.56 10.94 -22.73
CA ALA A 234 1.64 11.12 -23.69
C ALA A 234 1.95 12.61 -23.90
N VAL A 235 3.21 12.98 -23.65
CA VAL A 235 3.70 14.35 -23.86
C VAL A 235 4.47 14.39 -25.18
N SER A 236 4.15 15.36 -26.03
CA SER A 236 4.84 15.50 -27.32
C SER A 236 6.26 16.02 -27.14
N THR A 237 7.14 15.69 -28.08
CA THR A 237 8.54 16.16 -28.03
C THR A 237 8.64 17.69 -28.13
N ALA A 238 7.75 18.33 -28.90
CA ALA A 238 7.68 19.78 -29.01
C ALA A 238 7.31 20.44 -27.67
N GLU A 239 6.39 19.82 -26.92
CA GLU A 239 6.02 20.32 -25.60
C GLU A 239 7.14 20.16 -24.57
N LEU A 240 7.86 19.04 -24.61
CA LEU A 240 9.04 18.81 -23.75
C LEU A 240 10.17 19.80 -24.07
N ALA A 241 10.45 20.04 -25.35
CA ALA A 241 11.41 21.05 -25.81
C ALA A 241 11.07 22.44 -25.28
N ARG A 242 9.78 22.82 -25.33
CA ARG A 242 9.31 24.09 -24.76
C ARG A 242 9.50 24.18 -23.25
N LYS A 243 9.17 23.12 -22.49
CA LYS A 243 9.30 23.09 -21.03
C LYS A 243 10.75 23.11 -20.55
N LEU A 244 11.63 22.44 -21.28
CA LEU A 244 13.05 22.31 -20.95
C LEU A 244 13.90 23.47 -21.49
N HIS A 245 13.32 24.32 -22.34
CA HIS A 245 14.05 25.36 -23.08
C HIS A 245 15.22 24.79 -23.91
N LEU A 246 14.99 23.62 -24.53
CA LEU A 246 15.99 22.91 -25.34
C LEU A 246 15.53 22.76 -26.80
N PRO A 247 16.46 22.66 -27.76
CA PRO A 247 16.13 22.30 -29.14
C PRO A 247 15.43 20.93 -29.23
N VAL A 248 14.44 20.81 -30.11
CA VAL A 248 13.68 19.56 -30.32
C VAL A 248 14.60 18.38 -30.65
N ALA A 249 15.65 18.60 -31.45
CA ALA A 249 16.62 17.57 -31.82
C ALA A 249 17.36 17.00 -30.60
N GLU A 250 17.70 17.86 -29.63
CA GLU A 250 18.38 17.45 -28.40
C GLU A 250 17.45 16.65 -27.49
N VAL A 251 16.19 17.07 -27.37
CA VAL A 251 15.16 16.34 -26.62
C VAL A 251 14.87 14.97 -27.25
N LEU A 252 14.81 14.87 -28.58
CA LEU A 252 14.67 13.59 -29.29
C LEU A 252 15.81 12.62 -29.01
N GLY A 253 17.06 13.12 -29.03
CA GLY A 253 18.24 12.30 -28.70
C GLY A 253 18.14 11.73 -27.29
N ARG A 254 17.80 12.56 -26.30
CA ARG A 254 17.65 12.16 -24.89
C ARG A 254 16.51 11.15 -24.69
N LEU A 255 15.35 11.38 -25.31
CA LEU A 255 14.21 10.45 -25.24
C LEU A 255 14.54 9.09 -25.85
N THR A 256 15.36 9.07 -26.91
CA THR A 256 15.80 7.82 -27.54
C THR A 256 16.66 7.00 -26.59
N SER A 257 17.64 7.63 -25.92
CA SER A 257 18.45 6.96 -24.89
C SER A 257 17.59 6.40 -23.76
N LEU A 258 16.68 7.21 -23.22
CA LEU A 258 15.78 6.77 -22.14
C LEU A 258 14.80 5.67 -22.56
N GLU A 259 14.43 5.60 -23.84
CA GLU A 259 13.58 4.54 -24.37
C GLU A 259 14.36 3.22 -24.47
N LEU A 260 15.64 3.27 -24.86
CA LEU A 260 16.54 2.12 -24.86
C LEU A 260 16.78 1.60 -23.44
N ASP A 261 16.89 2.50 -22.46
CA ASP A 261 17.03 2.16 -21.03
C ASP A 261 15.70 1.74 -20.39
N GLY A 262 14.59 1.75 -21.15
CA GLY A 262 13.27 1.36 -20.69
C GLY A 262 12.64 2.30 -19.66
N ALA A 263 13.16 3.52 -19.51
CA ALA A 263 12.65 4.54 -18.59
C ALA A 263 11.47 5.33 -19.18
N VAL A 264 11.35 5.38 -20.50
CA VAL A 264 10.22 5.97 -21.22
C VAL A 264 9.73 5.03 -22.31
N ARG A 265 8.48 5.19 -22.74
CA ARG A 265 7.93 4.47 -23.88
C ARG A 265 7.15 5.41 -24.78
N ARG A 266 7.21 5.17 -26.09
CA ARG A 266 6.36 5.88 -27.04
C ARG A 266 4.89 5.49 -26.86
N HIS A 267 4.00 6.47 -26.88
CA HIS A 267 2.56 6.26 -26.86
C HIS A 267 1.87 7.27 -27.79
N GLY A 268 1.36 6.78 -28.93
CA GLY A 268 0.83 7.64 -30.00
C GLY A 268 1.91 8.57 -30.56
N ALA A 269 1.64 9.88 -30.56
CA ALA A 269 2.55 10.92 -31.04
C ALA A 269 3.51 11.48 -29.96
N GLY A 270 3.51 10.92 -28.75
CA GLY A 270 4.32 11.41 -27.63
C GLY A 270 4.97 10.29 -26.83
N TYR A 271 5.51 10.66 -25.68
CA TYR A 271 6.20 9.76 -24.75
C TYR A 271 5.52 9.78 -23.38
N VAL A 272 5.56 8.64 -22.70
CA VAL A 272 5.17 8.50 -21.29
C VAL A 272 6.30 7.86 -20.52
N ARG A 273 6.38 8.13 -19.21
CA ARG A 273 7.33 7.43 -18.35
C ARG A 273 6.91 5.96 -18.22
N ALA A 274 7.88 5.08 -18.32
CA ALA A 274 7.66 3.67 -18.06
C ALA A 274 7.61 3.46 -16.53
N LEU A 275 6.53 2.86 -16.04
CA LEU A 275 6.49 2.34 -14.68
C LEU A 275 7.48 1.17 -14.63
N ARG A 276 8.55 1.29 -13.84
CA ARG A 276 9.59 0.25 -13.71
C ARG A 276 8.93 -1.10 -13.44
N ASN A 277 9.04 -2.03 -14.38
CA ASN A 277 8.87 -3.45 -14.07
C ASN A 277 10.09 -3.85 -13.24
N GLY A 278 9.86 -4.30 -12.00
CA GLY A 278 10.91 -4.85 -11.15
C GLY A 278 11.53 -6.10 -11.78
N LYS A 279 12.51 -5.93 -12.67
CA LYS A 279 13.49 -6.92 -13.09
C LYS A 279 14.72 -6.18 -13.61
N GLU A 280 15.68 -5.94 -12.74
CA GLU A 280 17.07 -5.96 -13.17
C GLU A 280 17.63 -7.33 -12.80
N ARG A 281 18.03 -8.03 -13.86
CA ARG A 281 18.83 -9.23 -13.82
C ARG A 281 20.23 -8.83 -13.36
N ALA A 282 20.69 -9.44 -12.28
CA ALA A 282 22.04 -9.95 -12.10
C ALA A 282 21.94 -11.17 -11.19
#